data_AF-T0MW47-F1
#
_entry.id   AF-T0MW47-F1
#
_cell.length_a   1.000
_cell.length_b   1.000
_cell.length_c   1.000
_cell.angle_alpha   90.00
_cell.angle_beta   90.00
_cell.angle_gamma   90.00
#
_symmetry.space_group_name_H-M   'P 1'
#
loop_
_entity.id
_entity.type
_entity.pdbx_description
1 polymer ?
#
loop_
_entity_poly.entity_id
_entity_poly.type
_entity_poly.pdbx_seq_one_letter_code
_entity_poly.pdbx_strand_id
1 'polypeptide(L)' 'MVQRAFGIIAGVSGLIIAILWVPIAIGYFSKDMDRKADAKERTKDALIGTVIFVMAVSGVLYAVVHYIVAG' A
#
# COMPACT_ATOMS: atom_id res chain seq x y z
N MET A 1 22.68 -0.64 -10.08
CA MET A 1 22.18 -0.86 -8.70
C MET A 1 20.80 -0.26 -8.47
N VAL A 2 20.58 1.01 -8.83
CA VAL A 2 19.33 1.75 -8.61
C VAL A 2 18.07 1.00 -9.10
N GLN A 3 18.08 0.47 -10.33
CA GLN A 3 16.92 -0.26 -10.88
C GLN A 3 16.55 -1.54 -10.12
N ARG A 4 17.54 -2.26 -9.56
CA ARG A 4 17.27 -3.42 -8.70
C ARG A 4 16.67 -3.00 -7.36
N ALA A 5 17.17 -1.92 -6.76
CA ALA A 5 16.62 -1.37 -5.53
C ALA A 5 15.16 -0.93 -5.70
N PHE A 6 14.85 -0.21 -6.80
CA PHE A 6 13.47 0.13 -7.16
C PHE A 6 12.57 -1.11 -7.31
N GLY A 7 13.06 -2.15 -8.00
CA GLY A 7 12.31 -3.40 -8.15
C GLY A 7 12.00 -4.09 -6.82
N ILE A 8 12.96 -4.12 -5.90
CA ILE A 8 12.77 -4.69 -4.56
C ILE A 8 11.77 -3.85 -3.76
N ILE A 9 11.92 -2.53 -3.74
CA ILE A 9 11.02 -1.63 -3.01
C ILE A 9 9.60 -1.76 -3.55
N ALA A 10 9.40 -1.73 -4.87
CA ALA A 10 8.09 -1.91 -5.49
C ALA A 10 7.48 -3.28 -5.15
N GLY A 11 8.28 -4.35 -5.16
CA GLY A 11 7.83 -5.69 -4.80
C GLY A 11 7.40 -5.80 -3.34
N VAL A 12 8.19 -5.28 -2.41
CA VAL A 12 7.86 -5.27 -0.97
C VAL A 12 6.64 -4.38 -0.68
N SER A 13 6.57 -3.20 -1.29
CA SER A 13 5.40 -2.31 -1.20
C SER A 13 4.13 -3.00 -1.71
N GLY A 14 4.20 -3.70 -2.83
CA GLY A 14 3.08 -4.48 -3.37
C GLY A 14 2.61 -5.58 -2.42
N LEU A 15 3.55 -6.28 -1.77
CA LEU A 15 3.23 -7.32 -0.78
C LEU A 15 2.52 -6.74 0.46
N ILE A 16 3.01 -5.63 0.98
CA ILE A 16 2.42 -4.94 2.15
C ILE A 16 0.99 -4.49 1.83
N ILE A 17 0.78 -3.88 0.65
CA ILE A 17 -0.55 -3.48 0.19
C ILE A 17 -1.44 -4.70 0.03
N ALA A 18 -0.96 -5.79 -0.58
CA ALA A 18 -1.75 -7.00 -0.75
C ALA A 18 -2.27 -7.55 0.59
N ILE A 19 -1.40 -7.64 1.61
CA ILE A 19 -1.76 -8.12 2.95
C ILE A 19 -2.84 -7.23 3.59
N LEU A 20 -2.73 -5.91 3.43
CA LEU A 20 -3.71 -4.96 3.93
C LEU A 20 -5.11 -5.19 3.35
N TRP A 21 -5.19 -5.60 2.07
CA TRP A 21 -6.45 -5.81 1.36
C TRP A 21 -7.10 -7.18 1.59
N VAL A 22 -6.36 -8.18 2.06
CA VAL A 22 -6.88 -9.53 2.36
C VAL A 22 -8.14 -9.53 3.24
N PRO A 23 -8.17 -8.91 4.44
CA PRO A 23 -9.34 -8.95 5.31
C PRO A 23 -10.57 -8.25 4.71
N ILE A 24 -10.33 -7.23 3.86
CA ILE A 24 -11.39 -6.48 3.18
C ILE A 24 -12.03 -7.35 2.12
N ALA A 25 -11.21 -8.04 1.31
CA ALA A 25 -11.70 -8.99 0.32
C ALA A 25 -12.55 -10.09 0.98
N ILE A 26 -12.07 -10.67 2.09
CA ILE A 26 -12.83 -11.69 2.84
C ILE A 26 -14.18 -11.15 3.32
N GLY A 27 -14.21 -9.93 3.85
CA GLY A 27 -15.46 -9.29 4.30
C GLY A 27 -16.40 -8.96 3.14
N TYR A 28 -15.87 -8.51 2.00
CA TYR A 28 -16.65 -8.13 0.82
C TYR A 28 -17.32 -9.34 0.15
N PHE A 29 -16.64 -10.49 0.13
CA PHE A 29 -17.18 -11.74 -0.41
C PHE A 29 -18.02 -12.55 0.59
N SER A 30 -18.15 -12.11 1.84
CA SER A 30 -19.01 -12.75 2.83
C SER A 30 -20.50 -12.67 2.43
N LYS A 31 -21.33 -13.62 2.89
CA LYS A 31 -22.80 -13.58 2.72
C LYS A 31 -23.52 -12.76 3.79
N ASP A 32 -22.87 -12.46 4.91
CA ASP A 32 -23.44 -11.64 5.99
C ASP A 32 -23.51 -10.16 5.60
N MET A 33 -24.70 -9.54 5.75
CA MET A 33 -24.90 -8.13 5.44
C MET A 33 -24.10 -7.20 6.35
N ASP A 34 -23.99 -7.50 7.65
CA ASP A 34 -23.17 -6.74 8.59
C ASP A 34 -21.68 -6.76 8.21
N ARG A 35 -21.17 -7.93 7.78
CA ARG A 35 -19.78 -8.05 7.33
C ARG A 35 -19.49 -7.28 6.05
N LYS A 36 -20.46 -7.18 5.13
CA LYS A 36 -20.32 -6.34 3.92
C LYS A 36 -20.31 -4.86 4.25
N ALA A 37 -21.13 -4.43 5.22
CA ALA A 37 -21.16 -3.04 5.66
C ALA A 37 -19.83 -2.64 6.33
N ASP A 38 -19.34 -3.46 7.26
CA ASP A 38 -18.03 -3.27 7.92
C ASP A 38 -16.88 -3.30 6.91
N ALA A 39 -16.92 -4.22 5.94
CA ALA A 39 -15.92 -4.28 4.87
C ALA A 39 -15.90 -3.00 4.02
N LYS A 40 -17.06 -2.39 3.74
CA LYS A 40 -17.15 -1.15 2.97
C LYS A 40 -16.53 0.04 3.71
N GLU A 41 -16.73 0.11 5.03
CA GLU A 41 -16.11 1.13 5.87
C GLU A 41 -14.60 0.93 5.95
N ARG A 42 -14.15 -0.29 6.23
CA ARG A 42 -12.72 -0.67 6.21
C ARG A 42 -12.04 -0.46 4.86
N THR A 43 -12.80 -0.54 3.76
CA THR A 43 -12.27 -0.27 2.42
C THR A 43 -11.81 1.18 2.29
N LYS A 44 -12.56 2.14 2.85
CA LYS A 44 -12.16 3.56 2.88
C LYS A 44 -10.86 3.73 3.65
N ASP A 45 -10.76 3.15 4.83
CA ASP A 45 -9.57 3.30 5.68
C ASP A 45 -8.34 2.67 5.03
N ALA A 46 -8.50 1.50 4.40
CA ALA A 46 -7.43 0.85 3.67
C ALA A 46 -7.02 1.59 2.40
N LEU A 47 -7.97 2.22 1.70
CA LEU A 47 -7.68 3.08 0.56
C LEU A 47 -6.83 4.29 1.01
N ILE A 48 -7.26 4.97 2.08
CA ILE A 48 -6.54 6.10 2.66
C ILE A 48 -5.13 5.66 3.10
N GLY A 49 -5.03 4.53 3.81
CA GLY A 49 -3.76 3.97 4.24
C GLY A 49 -2.83 3.63 3.07
N THR A 50 -3.37 3.05 1.99
CA THR A 50 -2.61 2.75 0.76
C THR A 50 -2.09 4.04 0.12
N VAL A 51 -2.92 5.09 0.03
CA VAL A 51 -2.56 6.38 -0.54
C VAL A 51 -1.46 7.07 0.27
N ILE A 52 -1.59 7.11 1.60
CA ILE A 52 -0.56 7.67 2.50
C ILE A 52 0.74 6.88 2.37
N PHE A 53 0.66 5.55 2.33
CA PHE A 53 1.83 4.70 2.18
C PHE A 53 2.57 4.95 0.87
N VAL A 54 1.86 5.03 -0.26
CA VAL A 54 2.46 5.34 -1.56
C VAL A 54 3.11 6.72 -1.57
N MET A 55 2.48 7.73 -0.97
CA MET A 55 3.06 9.06 -0.84
C MET A 55 4.35 9.04 0.00
N ALA A 56 4.34 8.33 1.14
CA ALA A 56 5.52 8.20 1.99
C ALA A 56 6.68 7.50 1.27
N VAL A 57 6.40 6.35 0.62
CA VAL A 57 7.40 5.59 -0.13
C VAL A 57 7.97 6.43 -1.29
N SER A 58 7.12 7.17 -2.00
CA SER A 58 7.54 8.05 -3.10
C SER A 58 8.41 9.21 -2.59
N GLY A 59 8.04 9.82 -1.46
CA GLY A 59 8.83 10.89 -0.85
C GLY A 59 10.20 10.41 -0.37
N VAL A 60 10.27 9.23 0.26
CA VAL A 60 11.53 8.61 0.68
C VAL A 60 12.39 8.29 -0.54
N LEU A 61 11.81 7.69 -1.58
CA LEU A 61 12.52 7.41 -2.84
C LEU A 61 13.10 8.67 -3.47
N TYR A 62 12.30 9.74 -3.54
CA TYR A 62 12.76 11.03 -4.05
C TYR A 62 13.91 11.60 -3.22
N ALA A 63 13.77 11.62 -1.89
CA ALA A 63 14.80 12.14 -0.99
C ALA A 63 16.12 11.35 -1.12
N VAL A 64 16.04 10.02 -1.17
CA VAL A 64 17.21 9.14 -1.35
C VAL A 64 17.88 9.38 -2.71
N VAL A 65 17.10 9.44 -3.79
CA VAL A 65 17.64 9.71 -5.13
C VAL A 65 18.24 11.12 -5.20
N HIS A 66 17.55 12.12 -4.66
CA HIS A 66 18.03 13.49 -4.64
C HIS A 66 19.32 13.62 -3.86
N TYR A 67 19.42 12.99 -2.68
CA TYR A 67 20.65 12.93 -1.90
C TYR A 67 21.80 12.31 -2.69
N ILE A 68 21.57 11.17 -3.35
CA ILE A 68 22.60 10.51 -4.17
C ILE A 68 23.06 11.38 -5.35
N VAL A 69 22.14 12.13 -5.96
CA VAL A 69 22.44 12.96 -7.15
C VAL A 69 23.05 14.31 -6.78
N ALA A 70 22.61 14.92 -5.67
CA ALA A 70 23.04 16.25 -5.24
C ALA A 70 24.29 16.22 -4.33
N GLY A 71 24.53 15.11 -3.61
CA GLY A 71 25.65 14.94 -2.68
C GLY A 71 25.24 15.02 -1.22
#